data_AF-A0A661V296-F1
#
_entry.id   AF-A0A661V296-F1
#
_cell.length_a   1.000
_cell.length_b   1.000
_cell.length_c   1.000
_cell.angle_alpha   90.00
_cell.angle_beta   90.00
_cell.angle_gamma   90.00
#
_symmetry.space_group_name_H-M   'P 1'
#
loop_
_entity.id
_entity.type
_entity.pdbx_description
1 polymer ?
#
loop_
_entity_poly.entity_id
_entity_poly.type
_entity_poly.pdbx_seq_one_letter_code
_entity_poly.pdbx_strand_id
1 'polypeptide(L)'
;MRNRSLKEVEYTSGCCFVCGQNNPIGLKLEFVYDGEKVESEFTPQQFHEGWTGFTHGGILYTILDEANFYAILCHGLDCVTGTSEVKFRHPAPVGEPIQISAQVTQKTHRVAKAKGMLTLKDGTIIAENASLFYIVGKTRITIMWDMDGVLVDSASFHFAAWREVFSRRGVKFSEEDFIKLFGSRNDFIVRSILGQNILEEDIKSIVQEKELEFRDKIKGKVKLLPGASRLLDMLKGNLKMALVSSAPKENIDLIISELNIEEYFDCIVSGHEVAESKPSPEIYSLAAQRLGTNPRNCLVIEDSPLGVKGAKAAGMKCLAVNHSHPQQSMIEANIVVNTLEDMDLLSLLKIVWES
;
A
#
# COMPACT_ATOMS: atom_id res chain seq x y z
N MET A 1 28.45 -2.98 -24.98
CA MET A 1 28.86 -2.00 -23.95
C MET A 1 28.57 -2.59 -22.59
N ARG A 2 29.50 -2.42 -21.66
CA ARG A 2 29.70 -3.23 -20.45
C ARG A 2 28.48 -3.26 -19.52
N ASN A 3 28.24 -4.45 -18.97
CA ASN A 3 27.54 -4.73 -17.71
C ASN A 3 28.05 -3.76 -16.62
N ARG A 4 27.45 -2.57 -16.53
CA ARG A 4 27.35 -1.88 -15.24
C ARG A 4 26.19 -2.58 -14.56
N SER A 5 26.47 -3.37 -13.52
CA SER A 5 25.45 -3.59 -12.50
C SER A 5 24.93 -2.19 -12.17
N LEU A 6 23.66 -1.92 -12.47
CA LEU A 6 22.99 -0.75 -11.93
C LEU A 6 23.12 -0.93 -10.41
N LYS A 7 24.15 -0.30 -9.82
CA LYS A 7 24.28 -0.14 -8.37
C LYS A 7 22.89 0.26 -7.88
N GLU A 8 22.43 -0.32 -6.79
CA GLU A 8 21.17 0.03 -6.14
C GLU A 8 20.96 1.54 -6.23
N VAL A 9 20.15 1.96 -7.21
CA VAL A 9 19.76 3.36 -7.30
C VAL A 9 18.69 3.44 -6.24
N GLU A 10 19.08 3.89 -5.05
CA GLU A 10 18.10 4.40 -4.10
C GLU A 10 17.26 5.42 -4.87
N TYR A 11 15.96 5.15 -5.01
CA TYR A 11 15.00 6.15 -5.46
C TYR A 11 14.92 7.20 -4.35
N THR A 12 15.89 8.11 -4.30
CA THR A 12 15.80 9.34 -3.54
C THR A 12 14.89 10.29 -4.33
N SER A 13 13.61 9.94 -4.41
CA SER A 13 12.63 10.55 -5.32
C SER A 13 12.27 12.00 -4.98
N GLY A 14 12.62 12.46 -3.78
CA GLY A 14 12.20 13.79 -3.31
C GLY A 14 12.74 14.95 -4.15
N CYS A 15 13.80 14.75 -4.94
CA CYS A 15 14.44 15.84 -5.69
C CYS A 15 14.12 15.87 -7.20
N CYS A 16 13.17 15.05 -7.71
CA CYS A 16 12.73 15.17 -9.10
C CYS A 16 12.29 16.62 -9.42
N PHE A 17 12.65 17.12 -10.62
CA PHE A 17 12.27 18.48 -11.03
C PHE A 17 10.76 18.64 -11.20
N VAL A 18 10.03 17.59 -11.58
CA VAL A 18 8.58 17.68 -11.80
C VAL A 18 7.79 17.38 -10.54
N CYS A 19 7.93 16.17 -9.98
CA CYS A 19 7.12 15.70 -8.85
C CYS A 19 7.83 15.74 -7.49
N GLY A 20 9.12 16.08 -7.44
CA GLY A 20 9.92 15.98 -6.23
C GLY A 20 9.57 17.05 -5.19
N GLN A 21 8.94 16.63 -4.09
CA GLN A 21 8.48 17.53 -3.02
C GLN A 21 9.61 18.21 -2.23
N ASN A 22 10.84 17.70 -2.32
CA ASN A 22 12.03 18.29 -1.69
C ASN A 22 12.91 19.12 -2.65
N ASN A 23 12.63 19.13 -3.96
CA ASN A 23 13.39 19.94 -4.91
C ASN A 23 13.10 21.46 -4.75
N PRO A 24 14.02 22.31 -4.29
CA PRO A 24 13.73 23.73 -4.01
C PRO A 24 13.30 24.55 -5.22
N ILE A 25 13.58 24.06 -6.44
CA ILE A 25 13.25 24.73 -7.71
C ILE A 25 12.31 23.89 -8.59
N GLY A 26 11.78 22.79 -8.06
CA GLY A 26 10.91 21.87 -8.82
C GLY A 26 9.49 22.39 -8.98
N LEU A 27 8.75 21.77 -9.91
CA LEU A 27 7.36 22.12 -10.25
C LEU A 27 6.34 21.62 -9.22
N LYS A 28 6.69 20.63 -8.39
CA LYS A 28 5.87 20.09 -7.28
C LYS A 28 4.54 19.46 -7.72
N LEU A 29 4.50 18.86 -8.91
CA LEU A 29 3.27 18.20 -9.38
C LEU A 29 2.92 16.98 -8.53
N GLU A 30 1.63 16.84 -8.27
CA GLU A 30 1.04 15.68 -7.62
C GLU A 30 0.13 14.95 -8.59
N PHE A 31 0.52 13.73 -8.94
CA PHE A 31 -0.29 12.87 -9.79
C PHE A 31 -1.25 12.01 -8.96
N VAL A 32 -2.44 11.79 -9.53
CA VAL A 32 -3.48 10.85 -9.08
C VAL A 32 -3.78 9.86 -10.21
N TYR A 33 -4.20 8.64 -9.86
CA TYR A 33 -4.50 7.58 -10.83
C TYR A 33 -5.91 7.04 -10.63
N ASP A 34 -6.74 7.12 -11.67
CA ASP A 34 -8.15 6.70 -11.59
C ASP A 34 -8.37 5.21 -11.94
N GLY A 35 -7.30 4.49 -12.30
CA GLY A 35 -7.37 3.10 -12.78
C GLY A 35 -7.16 2.96 -14.30
N GLU A 36 -7.23 4.06 -15.05
CA GLU A 36 -7.05 4.09 -16.51
C GLU A 36 -5.99 5.12 -16.93
N LYS A 37 -6.03 6.32 -16.35
CA LYS A 37 -5.14 7.44 -16.66
C LYS A 37 -4.61 8.08 -15.39
N VAL A 38 -3.46 8.74 -15.52
CA VAL A 38 -2.93 9.63 -14.49
C VAL A 38 -3.32 11.06 -14.80
N GLU A 39 -3.63 11.83 -13.76
CA GLU A 39 -4.03 13.23 -13.86
C GLU A 39 -3.25 14.10 -12.86
N SER A 40 -3.07 15.37 -13.21
CA SER A 40 -2.47 16.40 -12.35
C SER A 40 -2.92 17.78 -12.84
N GLU A 41 -2.70 18.80 -12.03
CA GLU A 41 -2.83 20.20 -12.44
C GLU A 41 -1.48 20.92 -12.23
N PHE A 42 -1.16 21.89 -13.09
CA PHE A 42 -0.02 22.77 -12.92
C PHE A 42 -0.40 24.20 -13.33
N THR A 43 -0.09 25.18 -12.48
CA THR A 43 -0.25 26.60 -12.82
C THR A 43 1.13 27.22 -13.05
N PRO A 44 1.52 27.48 -14.32
CA PRO A 44 2.80 28.08 -14.62
C PRO A 44 2.92 29.48 -14.03
N GLN A 45 3.99 29.72 -13.29
CA GLN A 45 4.38 31.05 -12.79
C GLN A 45 5.38 31.76 -13.71
N GLN A 46 5.67 33.04 -13.44
CA GLN A 46 6.55 33.90 -14.23
C GLN A 46 7.94 33.29 -14.49
N PHE A 47 8.48 32.51 -13.55
CA PHE A 47 9.78 31.85 -13.71
C PHE A 47 9.77 30.65 -14.67
N HIS A 48 8.60 30.25 -15.18
CA HIS A 48 8.48 29.22 -16.22
C HIS A 48 8.30 29.83 -17.61
N GLU A 49 8.38 31.16 -17.76
CA GLU A 49 8.24 31.82 -19.06
C GLU A 49 9.36 31.43 -20.04
N GLY A 50 8.97 31.20 -21.28
CA GLY A 50 9.91 31.14 -22.41
C GLY A 50 9.85 32.41 -23.24
N TRP A 51 8.64 32.78 -23.66
CA TRP A 51 8.32 34.07 -24.24
C TRP A 51 7.41 34.83 -23.28
N THR A 52 7.45 36.16 -23.30
CA THR A 52 6.65 36.99 -22.37
C THR A 52 5.19 36.55 -22.33
N GLY A 53 4.73 36.18 -21.13
CA GLY A 53 3.35 35.73 -20.88
C GLY A 53 3.04 34.28 -21.26
N PHE A 54 3.99 33.51 -21.79
CA PHE A 54 3.80 32.11 -22.19
C PHE A 54 4.83 31.18 -21.58
N THR A 55 4.34 30.03 -21.11
CA THR A 55 5.13 28.96 -20.52
C THR A 55 6.12 28.39 -21.54
N HIS A 56 7.36 28.16 -21.11
CA HIS A 56 8.41 27.59 -21.94
C HIS A 56 8.04 26.18 -22.40
N GLY A 57 8.13 25.91 -23.71
CA GLY A 57 7.77 24.59 -24.28
C GLY A 57 8.54 23.42 -23.67
N GLY A 58 9.78 23.63 -23.24
CA GLY A 58 10.57 22.63 -22.53
C GLY A 58 9.99 22.26 -21.15
N ILE A 59 9.30 23.17 -20.46
CA ILE A 59 8.61 22.87 -19.20
C ILE A 59 7.38 22.02 -19.47
N LEU A 60 6.60 22.39 -20.49
CA LEU A 60 5.43 21.61 -20.93
C LEU A 60 5.82 20.19 -21.36
N TYR A 61 6.92 20.04 -22.11
CA TYR A 61 7.48 18.73 -22.45
C TYR A 61 7.86 17.93 -21.20
N THR A 62 8.55 18.56 -20.25
CA THR A 62 9.01 17.92 -19.02
C THR A 62 7.83 17.41 -18.19
N ILE A 63 6.73 18.17 -18.12
CA ILE A 63 5.46 17.73 -17.50
C ILE A 63 4.87 16.52 -18.23
N LEU A 64 4.80 16.55 -19.56
CA LEU A 64 4.27 15.46 -20.37
C LEU A 64 5.10 14.17 -20.25
N ASP A 65 6.43 14.29 -20.21
CA ASP A 65 7.34 13.15 -20.04
C ASP A 65 7.11 12.48 -18.67
N GLU A 66 7.02 13.28 -17.61
CA GLU A 66 6.75 12.78 -16.26
C GLU A 66 5.35 12.16 -16.15
N ALA A 67 4.32 12.79 -16.71
CA ALA A 67 2.97 12.24 -16.70
C ALA A 67 2.92 10.87 -17.40
N ASN A 68 3.58 10.73 -18.56
CA ASN A 68 3.69 9.46 -19.26
C ASN A 68 4.46 8.40 -18.45
N PHE A 69 5.52 8.82 -17.75
CA PHE A 69 6.25 7.94 -16.83
C PHE A 69 5.32 7.44 -15.71
N TYR A 70 4.56 8.32 -15.05
CA TYR A 70 3.60 7.95 -14.01
C TYR A 70 2.52 6.99 -14.52
N ALA A 71 2.01 7.19 -15.74
CA ALA A 71 1.06 6.26 -16.36
C ALA A 71 1.64 4.84 -16.47
N ILE A 72 2.92 4.71 -16.84
CA ILE A 72 3.60 3.40 -16.96
C ILE A 72 3.91 2.82 -15.58
N LEU A 73 4.32 3.66 -14.64
CA LEU A 73 4.62 3.31 -13.26
C LEU A 73 3.40 2.71 -12.55
N CYS A 74 2.19 3.17 -12.88
CA CYS A 74 0.93 2.61 -12.39
C CYS A 74 0.68 1.16 -12.85
N HIS A 75 1.45 0.65 -13.80
CA HIS A 75 1.47 -0.76 -14.18
C HIS A 75 2.63 -1.54 -13.55
N GLY A 76 3.28 -0.98 -12.53
CA GLY A 76 4.38 -1.62 -11.81
C GLY A 76 5.67 -1.75 -12.63
N LEU A 77 5.89 -0.85 -13.57
CA LEU A 77 7.03 -0.89 -14.49
C LEU A 77 7.97 0.29 -14.26
N ASP A 78 9.25 -0.02 -14.05
CA ASP A 78 10.32 0.96 -14.06
C ASP A 78 10.75 1.17 -15.51
N CYS A 79 10.83 2.42 -15.95
CA CYS A 79 11.13 2.73 -17.34
C CYS A 79 11.93 4.02 -17.50
N VAL A 80 12.51 4.19 -18.70
CA VAL A 80 13.21 5.42 -19.11
C VAL A 80 12.73 5.85 -20.49
N THR A 81 12.62 7.16 -20.71
CA THR A 81 12.18 7.71 -21.99
C THR A 81 13.15 7.33 -23.09
N GLY A 82 12.65 6.69 -24.14
CA GLY A 82 13.41 6.34 -25.33
C GLY A 82 13.24 7.38 -26.44
N THR A 83 11.99 7.65 -26.80
CA THR A 83 11.64 8.68 -27.79
C THR A 83 10.35 9.37 -27.37
N SER A 84 10.22 10.66 -27.69
CA SER A 84 9.01 11.42 -27.41
C SER A 84 8.79 12.43 -28.55
N GLU A 85 7.61 12.41 -29.15
CA GLU A 85 7.19 13.38 -30.15
C GLU A 85 6.08 14.25 -29.55
N VAL A 86 6.32 15.56 -29.48
CA VAL A 86 5.38 16.53 -28.90
C VAL A 86 4.81 17.42 -29.99
N LYS A 87 3.50 17.66 -29.93
CA LYS A 87 2.80 18.61 -30.79
C LYS A 87 2.26 19.73 -29.93
N PHE A 88 2.86 20.91 -30.04
CA PHE A 88 2.34 22.14 -29.45
C PHE A 88 1.25 22.70 -30.38
N ARG A 89 0.03 22.80 -29.85
CA ARG A 89 -1.16 23.23 -30.60
C ARG A 89 -1.49 24.70 -30.28
N HIS A 90 -1.46 25.06 -29.00
CA HIS A 90 -1.76 26.39 -28.51
C HIS A 90 -0.70 26.84 -27.48
N PRO A 91 -0.35 28.13 -27.43
CA PRO A 91 0.49 28.67 -26.36
C PRO A 91 -0.16 28.46 -24.98
N ALA A 92 0.64 28.18 -23.96
CA ALA A 92 0.19 28.05 -22.58
C ALA A 92 0.41 29.36 -21.81
N PRO A 93 -0.64 30.12 -21.45
CA PRO A 93 -0.48 31.35 -20.70
C PRO A 93 0.09 31.09 -19.31
N VAL A 94 0.91 32.03 -18.82
CA VAL A 94 1.32 32.05 -17.42
C VAL A 94 0.15 32.49 -16.54
N GLY A 95 0.03 31.88 -15.36
CA GLY A 95 -1.04 32.16 -14.40
C GLY A 95 -2.35 31.40 -14.67
N GLU A 96 -2.46 30.70 -15.80
CA GLU A 96 -3.62 29.87 -16.11
C GLU A 96 -3.36 28.39 -15.75
N PRO A 97 -4.26 27.73 -15.02
CA PRO A 97 -4.12 26.31 -14.70
C PRO A 97 -4.17 25.43 -15.95
N ILE A 98 -3.21 24.52 -16.05
CA ILE A 98 -3.09 23.50 -17.07
C ILE A 98 -3.47 22.15 -16.46
N GLN A 99 -4.47 21.50 -17.04
CA GLN A 99 -4.85 20.14 -16.74
C GLN A 99 -3.93 19.18 -17.50
N ILE A 100 -3.44 18.17 -16.80
CA ILE A 100 -2.48 17.19 -17.30
C ILE A 100 -3.16 15.83 -17.25
N SER A 101 -3.07 15.07 -18.33
CA SER A 101 -3.49 13.67 -18.34
C SER A 101 -2.51 12.82 -19.12
N ALA A 102 -2.33 11.56 -18.73
CA ALA A 102 -1.56 10.60 -19.50
C ALA A 102 -2.06 9.17 -19.30
N GLN A 103 -1.90 8.32 -20.31
CA GLN A 103 -2.31 6.92 -20.27
C GLN A 103 -1.39 6.02 -21.09
N VAL A 104 -1.28 4.76 -20.68
CA VAL A 104 -0.57 3.74 -21.45
C VAL A 104 -1.44 3.28 -22.62
N THR A 105 -0.85 3.26 -23.81
CA THR A 105 -1.52 2.83 -25.05
C THR A 105 -1.09 1.45 -25.51
N GLN A 106 0.13 1.05 -25.16
CA GLN A 106 0.67 -0.26 -25.50
C GLN A 106 1.77 -0.64 -24.51
N LYS A 107 1.84 -1.90 -24.11
CA LYS A 107 2.96 -2.43 -23.33
C LYS A 107 3.37 -3.82 -23.80
N THR A 108 4.67 -4.08 -23.70
CA THR A 108 5.33 -5.37 -23.94
C THR A 108 6.28 -5.64 -22.77
N HIS A 109 7.11 -6.69 -22.84
CA HIS A 109 8.14 -6.92 -21.83
C HIS A 109 9.37 -6.00 -21.92
N ARG A 110 9.55 -5.27 -23.04
CA ARG A 110 10.73 -4.42 -23.29
C ARG A 110 10.41 -2.94 -23.43
N VAL A 111 9.22 -2.63 -23.93
CA VAL A 111 8.81 -1.26 -24.21
C VAL A 111 7.38 -1.02 -23.77
N ALA A 112 7.13 0.21 -23.32
CA ALA A 112 5.80 0.76 -23.10
C ALA A 112 5.62 2.02 -23.95
N LYS A 113 4.39 2.28 -24.39
CA LYS A 113 4.01 3.51 -25.08
C LYS A 113 2.94 4.20 -24.28
N ALA A 114 3.09 5.51 -24.12
CA ALA A 114 2.13 6.35 -23.43
C ALA A 114 1.81 7.58 -24.28
N LYS A 115 0.65 8.16 -24.02
CA LYS A 115 0.24 9.45 -24.58
C LYS A 115 -0.14 10.37 -23.43
N GLY A 116 0.33 11.59 -23.51
CA GLY A 116 0.02 12.66 -22.58
C GLY A 116 -0.65 13.82 -23.29
N MET A 117 -1.45 14.58 -22.55
CA MET A 117 -2.17 15.74 -23.03
C MET A 117 -2.20 16.83 -21.97
N LEU A 118 -1.98 18.07 -22.41
CA LEU A 118 -2.11 19.30 -21.63
C LEU A 118 -3.29 20.09 -22.16
N THR A 119 -4.24 20.45 -21.30
CA THR A 119 -5.43 21.24 -21.68
C THR A 119 -5.65 22.41 -20.74
N LEU A 120 -6.28 23.47 -21.25
CA LEU A 120 -6.92 24.48 -20.41
C LEU A 120 -8.26 23.95 -19.89
N LYS A 121 -8.84 24.63 -18.90
CA LYS A 121 -10.14 24.27 -18.29
C LYS A 121 -11.31 24.23 -19.29
N ASP A 122 -11.21 24.97 -20.39
CA ASP A 122 -12.22 24.98 -21.45
C ASP A 122 -12.05 23.84 -22.47
N GLY A 123 -11.06 22.97 -22.28
CA GLY A 123 -10.74 21.85 -23.17
C GLY A 123 -9.78 22.21 -24.32
N THR A 124 -9.28 23.43 -24.40
CA THR A 124 -8.28 23.82 -25.40
C THR A 124 -7.00 23.01 -25.19
N ILE A 125 -6.60 22.24 -26.20
CA ILE A 125 -5.36 21.44 -26.16
C ILE A 125 -4.15 22.35 -26.34
N ILE A 126 -3.28 22.42 -25.33
CA ILE A 126 -2.02 23.15 -25.39
C ILE A 126 -0.98 22.31 -26.11
N ALA A 127 -0.78 21.09 -25.64
CA ALA A 127 0.20 20.16 -26.17
C ALA A 127 -0.23 18.72 -25.95
N GLU A 128 0.21 17.85 -26.85
CA GLU A 128 0.03 16.41 -26.74
C GLU A 128 1.33 15.71 -27.12
N ASN A 129 1.59 14.53 -26.56
CA ASN A 129 2.72 13.72 -26.99
C ASN A 129 2.37 12.25 -27.19
N ALA A 130 3.22 11.58 -27.95
CA ALA A 130 3.32 10.13 -27.98
C ALA A 130 4.76 9.75 -27.66
N SER A 131 4.93 8.91 -26.65
CA SER A 131 6.24 8.54 -26.13
C SER A 131 6.41 7.03 -26.11
N LEU A 132 7.64 6.59 -26.36
CA LEU A 132 8.10 5.23 -26.16
C LEU A 132 9.11 5.22 -25.03
N PHE A 133 8.91 4.31 -24.09
CA PHE A 133 9.77 4.08 -22.94
C PHE A 133 10.39 2.69 -23.02
N TYR A 134 11.67 2.58 -22.66
CA TYR A 134 12.31 1.30 -22.44
C TYR A 134 12.03 0.84 -21.01
N ILE A 135 11.49 -0.36 -20.87
CA ILE A 135 11.27 -0.99 -19.57
C ILE A 135 12.61 -1.50 -19.07
N VAL A 136 13.02 -1.02 -17.89
CA VAL A 136 14.28 -1.40 -17.24
C VAL A 136 14.07 -2.36 -16.08
N GLY A 137 12.82 -2.52 -15.62
CA GLY A 137 12.48 -3.48 -14.58
C GLY A 137 11.00 -3.44 -14.20
N LYS A 138 10.64 -4.27 -13.23
CA LYS A 138 9.43 -4.06 -12.43
C LYS A 138 9.79 -3.21 -11.23
N THR A 139 8.82 -2.45 -10.75
CA THR A 139 8.95 -1.76 -9.46
C THR A 139 9.33 -2.75 -8.37
N ARG A 140 10.20 -2.29 -7.47
CA ARG A 140 10.70 -3.09 -6.36
C ARG A 140 9.80 -3.01 -5.13
N ILE A 141 8.75 -2.19 -5.19
CA ILE A 141 7.84 -2.00 -4.06
C ILE A 141 7.04 -3.27 -3.83
N THR A 142 6.96 -3.66 -2.56
CA THR A 142 6.21 -4.82 -2.09
C THR A 142 5.20 -4.36 -1.04
N ILE A 143 3.96 -4.81 -1.16
CA ILE A 143 2.90 -4.49 -0.20
C ILE A 143 2.66 -5.70 0.71
N MET A 144 2.70 -5.49 2.01
CA MET A 144 2.41 -6.50 3.02
C MET A 144 1.10 -6.14 3.72
N TRP A 145 0.12 -7.01 3.58
CA TRP A 145 -1.22 -6.83 4.11
C TRP A 145 -1.35 -7.56 5.43
N ASP A 146 -1.79 -6.89 6.49
CA ASP A 146 -2.44 -7.63 7.58
C ASP A 146 -3.82 -8.13 7.13
N MET A 147 -4.36 -9.10 7.86
CA MET A 147 -5.68 -9.68 7.59
C MET A 147 -6.75 -9.01 8.44
N ASP A 148 -6.58 -9.04 9.76
CA ASP A 148 -7.62 -8.70 10.73
C ASP A 148 -7.66 -7.17 10.87
N GLY A 149 -8.84 -6.57 10.65
CA GLY A 149 -9.03 -5.12 10.67
C GLY A 149 -8.42 -4.34 9.50
N VAL A 150 -7.71 -5.01 8.58
CA VAL A 150 -7.23 -4.44 7.31
C VAL A 150 -8.00 -5.00 6.11
N LEU A 151 -7.96 -6.33 5.92
CA LEU A 151 -8.72 -6.97 4.85
C LEU A 151 -10.13 -7.33 5.30
N VAL A 152 -10.31 -7.78 6.54
CA VAL A 152 -11.59 -8.26 7.05
C VAL A 152 -11.90 -7.68 8.43
N ASP A 153 -13.16 -7.36 8.68
CA ASP A 153 -13.62 -7.08 10.05
C ASP A 153 -13.90 -8.40 10.77
N SER A 154 -12.93 -8.87 11.56
CA SER A 154 -13.01 -10.13 12.31
C SER A 154 -13.22 -9.94 13.82
N ALA A 155 -13.13 -8.71 14.33
CA ALA A 155 -13.04 -8.43 15.78
C ALA A 155 -14.27 -8.95 16.54
N SER A 156 -15.46 -8.76 15.98
CA SER A 156 -16.72 -9.22 16.58
C SER A 156 -16.77 -10.76 16.71
N PHE A 157 -16.18 -11.50 15.77
CA PHE A 157 -16.10 -12.96 15.81
C PHE A 157 -15.07 -13.45 16.83
N HIS A 158 -13.93 -12.75 16.95
CA HIS A 158 -12.96 -13.02 18.01
C HIS A 158 -13.57 -12.80 19.40
N PHE A 159 -14.29 -11.70 19.60
CA PHE A 159 -14.98 -11.44 20.86
C PHE A 159 -16.01 -12.54 21.18
N ALA A 160 -16.84 -12.91 20.21
CA ALA A 160 -17.85 -13.95 20.39
C ALA A 160 -17.23 -15.32 20.72
N ALA A 161 -16.08 -15.66 20.12
CA ALA A 161 -15.35 -16.89 20.40
C ALA A 161 -14.77 -16.90 21.82
N TRP A 162 -14.10 -15.82 22.24
CA TRP A 162 -13.59 -15.70 23.60
C TRP A 162 -14.69 -15.76 24.65
N ARG A 163 -15.79 -15.04 24.41
CA ARG A 163 -16.95 -15.02 25.31
C ARG A 163 -17.54 -16.42 25.52
N GLU A 164 -17.64 -17.21 24.46
CA GLU A 164 -18.13 -18.59 24.53
C GLU A 164 -17.18 -19.48 25.36
N VAL A 165 -15.89 -19.46 25.04
CA VAL A 165 -14.87 -20.28 25.71
C VAL A 165 -14.74 -19.96 27.20
N PHE A 166 -14.78 -18.69 27.57
CA PHE A 166 -14.76 -18.31 28.99
C PHE A 166 -16.08 -18.61 29.69
N SER A 167 -17.23 -18.45 29.03
CA SER A 167 -18.53 -18.76 29.63
C SER A 167 -18.66 -20.24 29.98
N ARG A 168 -18.11 -21.16 29.17
CA ARG A 168 -18.06 -22.60 29.50
C ARG A 168 -17.29 -22.92 30.77
N ARG A 169 -16.42 -22.00 31.20
CA ARG A 169 -15.61 -22.09 32.43
C ARG A 169 -16.20 -21.27 33.58
N GLY A 170 -17.44 -20.77 33.43
CA GLY A 170 -18.10 -19.94 34.43
C GLY A 170 -17.51 -18.54 34.56
N VAL A 171 -16.69 -18.09 33.60
CA VAL A 171 -16.06 -16.77 33.63
C VAL A 171 -16.74 -15.85 32.64
N LYS A 172 -17.13 -14.66 33.11
CA LYS A 172 -17.70 -13.62 32.27
C LYS A 172 -16.56 -12.85 31.58
N PHE A 173 -16.60 -12.78 30.26
CA PHE A 173 -15.69 -11.97 29.45
C PHE A 173 -16.46 -10.81 28.81
N SER A 174 -16.15 -9.59 29.21
CA SER A 174 -16.87 -8.38 28.77
C SER A 174 -16.24 -7.75 27.52
N GLU A 175 -16.98 -6.83 26.88
CA GLU A 175 -16.43 -6.02 25.79
C GLU A 175 -15.27 -5.14 26.25
N GLU A 176 -15.31 -4.65 27.49
CA GLU A 176 -14.19 -3.88 28.05
C GLU A 176 -12.92 -4.74 28.19
N ASP A 177 -13.07 -6.01 28.61
CA ASP A 177 -11.95 -6.95 28.68
C ASP A 177 -11.39 -7.21 27.28
N PHE A 178 -12.27 -7.39 26.30
CA PHE A 178 -11.88 -7.56 24.91
C PHE A 178 -11.13 -6.35 24.38
N ILE A 179 -11.66 -5.13 24.52
CA ILE A 179 -10.99 -3.90 24.05
C ILE A 179 -9.59 -3.73 24.68
N LYS A 180 -9.44 -4.09 25.96
CA LYS A 180 -8.14 -3.98 26.66
C LYS A 180 -7.12 -5.03 26.23
N LEU A 181 -7.58 -6.22 25.85
CA LEU A 181 -6.72 -7.40 25.62
C LEU A 181 -6.59 -7.79 24.15
N PHE A 182 -7.49 -7.34 23.28
CA PHE A 182 -7.50 -7.68 21.86
C PHE A 182 -6.22 -7.17 21.18
N GLY A 183 -5.70 -7.96 20.25
CA GLY A 183 -4.36 -7.77 19.64
C GLY A 183 -3.19 -8.33 20.46
N SER A 184 -3.40 -8.74 21.71
CA SER A 184 -2.36 -9.41 22.52
C SER A 184 -2.22 -10.90 22.19
N ARG A 185 -1.13 -11.52 22.64
CA ARG A 185 -0.92 -12.98 22.52
C ARG A 185 -2.03 -13.74 23.24
N ASN A 186 -2.58 -14.77 22.61
CA ASN A 186 -3.74 -15.51 23.13
C ASN A 186 -3.52 -16.06 24.55
N ASP A 187 -2.33 -16.57 24.88
CA ASP A 187 -2.01 -17.04 26.23
C ASP A 187 -1.99 -15.91 27.27
N PHE A 188 -1.57 -14.70 26.91
CA PHE A 188 -1.64 -13.53 27.77
C PHE A 188 -3.10 -13.18 28.09
N ILE A 189 -3.99 -13.27 27.10
CA ILE A 189 -5.44 -13.11 27.31
C ILE A 189 -5.95 -14.16 28.29
N VAL A 190 -5.62 -15.44 28.07
CA VAL A 190 -6.04 -16.54 28.96
C VAL A 190 -5.55 -16.31 30.39
N ARG A 191 -4.27 -15.96 30.59
CA ARG A 191 -3.71 -15.69 31.93
C ARG A 191 -4.30 -14.46 32.60
N SER A 192 -4.65 -13.44 31.82
CA SER A 192 -5.25 -12.21 32.33
C SER A 192 -6.65 -12.46 32.88
N ILE A 193 -7.37 -13.42 32.31
CA ILE A 193 -8.76 -13.74 32.68
C ILE A 193 -8.85 -14.88 33.69
N LEU A 194 -8.06 -15.95 33.53
CA LEU A 194 -8.11 -17.16 34.38
C LEU A 194 -7.04 -17.18 35.48
N GLY A 195 -6.11 -16.22 35.47
CA GLY A 195 -5.01 -16.12 36.43
C GLY A 195 -3.71 -16.76 35.94
N GLN A 196 -2.61 -16.43 36.62
CA GLN A 196 -1.25 -16.81 36.22
C GLN A 196 -0.90 -18.28 36.50
N ASN A 197 -1.65 -18.95 37.38
CA ASN A 197 -1.36 -20.31 37.83
C ASN A 197 -1.88 -21.41 36.89
N ILE A 198 -2.49 -21.05 35.76
CA ILE A 198 -2.98 -22.01 34.77
C ILE A 198 -1.81 -22.71 34.06
N LEU A 199 -1.93 -24.02 33.86
CA LEU A 199 -0.90 -24.84 33.22
C LEU A 199 -0.82 -24.53 31.72
N GLU A 200 0.37 -24.65 31.13
CA GLU A 200 0.59 -24.42 29.68
C GLU A 200 -0.29 -25.31 28.80
N GLU A 201 -0.55 -26.55 29.23
CA GLU A 201 -1.40 -27.49 28.50
C GLU A 201 -2.86 -27.03 28.45
N ASP A 202 -3.37 -26.49 29.57
CA ASP A 202 -4.72 -25.95 29.65
C ASP A 202 -4.86 -24.71 28.77
N ILE A 203 -3.86 -23.82 28.78
CA ILE A 203 -3.84 -22.64 27.90
C ILE A 203 -3.91 -23.07 26.44
N LYS A 204 -3.06 -24.02 26.02
CA LYS A 204 -3.09 -24.53 24.65
C LYS A 204 -4.45 -25.09 24.28
N SER A 205 -5.07 -25.87 25.17
CA SER A 205 -6.42 -26.41 24.94
C SER A 205 -7.48 -25.30 24.83
N ILE A 206 -7.41 -24.27 25.68
CA ILE A 206 -8.33 -23.13 25.66
C ILE A 206 -8.21 -22.34 24.36
N VAL A 207 -6.97 -22.08 23.93
CA VAL A 207 -6.69 -21.37 22.69
C VAL A 207 -7.21 -22.17 21.50
N GLN A 208 -6.94 -23.48 21.45
CA GLN A 208 -7.47 -24.35 20.39
C GLN A 208 -9.00 -24.33 20.33
N GLU A 209 -9.67 -24.42 21.48
CA GLU A 209 -11.13 -24.31 21.57
C GLU A 209 -11.61 -22.95 21.03
N LYS A 210 -10.94 -21.85 21.40
CA LYS A 210 -11.26 -20.51 20.91
C LYS A 210 -11.10 -20.40 19.39
N GLU A 211 -10.07 -21.02 18.82
CA GLU A 211 -9.86 -20.95 17.37
C GLU A 211 -10.89 -21.80 16.61
N LEU A 212 -11.36 -22.91 17.18
CA LEU A 212 -12.51 -23.66 16.63
C LEU A 212 -13.79 -22.82 16.67
N GLU A 213 -14.09 -22.22 17.82
CA GLU A 213 -15.25 -21.34 17.98
C GLU A 213 -15.21 -20.13 17.04
N PHE A 214 -14.02 -19.56 16.81
CA PHE A 214 -13.83 -18.48 15.85
C PHE A 214 -14.18 -18.93 14.43
N ARG A 215 -13.58 -20.05 13.97
CA ARG A 215 -13.82 -20.58 12.62
C ARG A 215 -15.30 -20.90 12.39
N ASP A 216 -15.97 -21.52 13.36
CA ASP A 216 -17.40 -21.84 13.25
C ASP A 216 -18.29 -20.58 13.19
N LYS A 217 -17.93 -19.52 13.94
CA LYS A 217 -18.73 -18.29 13.98
C LYS A 217 -18.56 -17.43 12.74
N ILE A 218 -17.35 -17.36 12.18
CA ILE A 218 -17.01 -16.49 11.06
C ILE A 218 -17.36 -17.11 9.69
N LYS A 219 -17.35 -18.44 9.58
CA LYS A 219 -17.64 -19.17 8.34
C LYS A 219 -18.96 -18.73 7.70
N GLY A 220 -18.89 -18.41 6.41
CA GLY A 220 -20.01 -17.93 5.58
C GLY A 220 -20.42 -16.47 5.84
N LYS A 221 -19.64 -15.71 6.61
CA LYS A 221 -19.92 -14.33 7.00
C LYS A 221 -18.74 -13.39 6.76
N VAL A 222 -17.64 -13.87 6.17
CA VAL A 222 -16.44 -13.06 5.93
C VAL A 222 -16.75 -12.03 4.85
N LYS A 223 -16.36 -10.77 5.07
CA LYS A 223 -16.47 -9.70 4.09
C LYS A 223 -15.20 -8.87 4.09
N LEU A 224 -14.79 -8.44 2.88
CA LEU A 224 -13.73 -7.47 2.73
C LEU A 224 -14.14 -6.12 3.29
N LEU A 225 -13.20 -5.43 3.93
CA LEU A 225 -13.35 -4.04 4.33
C LEU A 225 -13.45 -3.11 3.10
N PRO A 226 -14.11 -1.94 3.24
CA PRO A 226 -14.23 -0.97 2.15
C PRO A 226 -12.87 -0.62 1.53
N GLY A 227 -12.80 -0.59 0.21
CA GLY A 227 -11.58 -0.29 -0.54
C GLY A 227 -10.60 -1.46 -0.72
N ALA A 228 -10.67 -2.52 0.09
CA ALA A 228 -9.71 -3.63 0.02
C ALA A 228 -9.72 -4.37 -1.33
N SER A 229 -10.90 -4.78 -1.82
CA SER A 229 -11.04 -5.46 -3.12
C SER A 229 -10.48 -4.62 -4.26
N ARG A 230 -10.84 -3.33 -4.31
CA ARG A 230 -10.39 -2.39 -5.34
C ARG A 230 -8.87 -2.27 -5.35
N LEU A 231 -8.25 -2.14 -4.18
CA LEU A 231 -6.79 -2.06 -4.08
C LEU A 231 -6.12 -3.38 -4.47
N LEU A 232 -6.63 -4.52 -3.99
CA LEU A 232 -6.11 -5.84 -4.37
C LEU A 232 -6.12 -6.00 -5.90
N ASP A 233 -7.22 -5.67 -6.57
CA ASP A 233 -7.35 -5.72 -8.04
C ASP A 233 -6.37 -4.77 -8.73
N MET A 234 -6.23 -3.55 -8.23
CA MET A 234 -5.33 -2.54 -8.80
C MET A 234 -3.86 -2.94 -8.69
N LEU A 235 -3.48 -3.64 -7.61
CA LEU A 235 -2.10 -4.02 -7.35
C LEU A 235 -1.72 -5.37 -7.96
N LYS A 236 -2.68 -6.28 -8.16
CA LYS A 236 -2.45 -7.63 -8.69
C LYS A 236 -1.69 -7.60 -10.01
N GLY A 237 -0.56 -8.30 -10.07
CA GLY A 237 0.31 -8.38 -11.25
C GLY A 237 1.21 -7.15 -11.49
N ASN A 238 0.90 -6.01 -10.85
CA ASN A 238 1.70 -4.79 -10.90
C ASN A 238 2.75 -4.78 -9.78
N LEU A 239 2.37 -5.13 -8.54
CA LEU A 239 3.26 -5.21 -7.37
C LEU A 239 3.35 -6.63 -6.81
N LYS A 240 4.43 -6.91 -6.07
CA LYS A 240 4.46 -8.10 -5.20
C LYS A 240 3.59 -7.85 -3.97
N MET A 241 2.81 -8.85 -3.57
CA MET A 241 1.98 -8.77 -2.38
C MET A 241 2.21 -9.95 -1.44
N ALA A 242 2.28 -9.68 -0.14
CA ALA A 242 2.23 -10.69 0.90
C ALA A 242 1.03 -10.48 1.81
N LEU A 243 0.44 -11.56 2.29
CA LEU A 243 -0.45 -11.55 3.44
C LEU A 243 0.34 -11.98 4.68
N VAL A 244 0.27 -11.18 5.73
CA VAL A 244 1.08 -11.34 6.95
C VAL A 244 0.14 -11.19 8.14
N SER A 245 -0.32 -12.30 8.71
CA SER A 245 -1.29 -12.30 9.81
C SER A 245 -0.76 -13.02 11.03
N SER A 246 -1.07 -12.51 12.22
CA SER A 246 -0.74 -13.19 13.48
C SER A 246 -1.61 -14.43 13.73
N ALA A 247 -2.64 -14.66 12.92
CA ALA A 247 -3.56 -15.77 13.07
C ALA A 247 -2.92 -17.14 12.72
N PRO A 248 -3.46 -18.24 13.28
CA PRO A 248 -3.12 -19.59 12.84
C PRO A 248 -3.43 -19.81 11.37
N LYS A 249 -2.66 -20.67 10.72
CA LYS A 249 -2.81 -20.97 9.28
C LYS A 249 -4.23 -21.42 8.91
N GLU A 250 -4.90 -22.19 9.75
CA GLU A 250 -6.25 -22.69 9.49
C GLU A 250 -7.29 -21.56 9.43
N ASN A 251 -7.10 -20.48 10.19
CA ASN A 251 -7.97 -19.32 10.13
C ASN A 251 -7.71 -18.51 8.86
N ILE A 252 -6.43 -18.34 8.51
CA ILE A 252 -6.00 -17.65 7.30
C ILE A 252 -6.57 -18.37 6.07
N ASP A 253 -6.38 -19.69 5.98
CA ASP A 253 -6.83 -20.50 4.85
C ASP A 253 -8.37 -20.47 4.72
N LEU A 254 -9.11 -20.47 5.84
CA LEU A 254 -10.57 -20.32 5.85
C LEU A 254 -11.01 -18.96 5.28
N ILE A 255 -10.41 -17.86 5.76
CA ILE A 255 -10.78 -16.51 5.33
C ILE A 255 -10.43 -16.28 3.86
N ILE A 256 -9.23 -16.67 3.44
CA ILE A 256 -8.77 -16.50 2.06
C ILE A 256 -9.64 -17.30 1.08
N SER A 257 -9.95 -18.56 1.40
CA SER A 257 -10.76 -19.42 0.52
C SER A 257 -12.19 -18.93 0.39
N GLU A 258 -12.80 -18.44 1.49
CA GLU A 258 -14.15 -17.88 1.45
C GLU A 258 -14.23 -16.60 0.61
N LEU A 259 -13.19 -15.77 0.66
CA LEU A 259 -13.09 -14.54 -0.10
C LEU A 259 -12.56 -14.73 -1.54
N ASN A 260 -12.00 -15.90 -1.87
CA ASN A 260 -11.30 -16.19 -3.13
C ASN A 260 -10.13 -15.22 -3.41
N ILE A 261 -9.36 -14.86 -2.37
CA ILE A 261 -8.27 -13.87 -2.49
C ILE A 261 -6.86 -14.47 -2.48
N GLU A 262 -6.71 -15.81 -2.55
CA GLU A 262 -5.39 -16.45 -2.45
C GLU A 262 -4.45 -16.01 -3.58
N GLU A 263 -5.00 -15.94 -4.79
CA GLU A 263 -4.28 -15.61 -6.02
C GLU A 263 -3.76 -14.17 -6.10
N TYR A 264 -4.10 -13.31 -5.13
CA TYR A 264 -3.54 -11.97 -5.04
C TYR A 264 -2.15 -11.97 -4.40
N PHE A 265 -1.85 -12.95 -3.54
CA PHE A 265 -0.63 -12.94 -2.73
C PHE A 265 0.45 -13.85 -3.29
N ASP A 266 1.64 -13.31 -3.50
CA ASP A 266 2.84 -14.08 -3.85
C ASP A 266 3.38 -14.88 -2.65
N CYS A 267 2.99 -14.48 -1.43
CA CYS A 267 3.43 -15.07 -0.18
C CYS A 267 2.36 -14.90 0.91
N ILE A 268 2.15 -15.93 1.73
CA ILE A 268 1.32 -15.87 2.93
C ILE A 268 2.20 -16.29 4.11
N VAL A 269 2.14 -15.53 5.20
CA VAL A 269 2.87 -15.79 6.45
C VAL A 269 1.91 -15.76 7.63
N SER A 270 1.94 -16.84 8.42
CA SER A 270 1.22 -16.97 9.69
C SER A 270 2.11 -16.63 10.88
N GLY A 271 1.52 -16.06 11.93
CA GLY A 271 2.18 -15.79 13.20
C GLY A 271 2.71 -17.04 13.91
N HIS A 272 2.24 -18.24 13.54
CA HIS A 272 2.75 -19.50 14.08
C HIS A 272 4.06 -19.97 13.39
N GLU A 273 4.49 -19.29 12.34
CA GLU A 273 5.76 -19.58 11.65
C GLU A 273 6.94 -18.81 12.25
N VAL A 274 6.69 -17.96 13.25
CA VAL A 274 7.69 -17.14 13.94
C VAL A 274 7.70 -17.43 15.44
N ALA A 275 8.83 -17.15 16.08
CA ALA A 275 8.99 -17.41 17.51
C ALA A 275 8.34 -16.31 18.36
N GLU A 276 8.43 -15.07 17.88
CA GLU A 276 7.87 -13.90 18.56
C GLU A 276 6.77 -13.22 17.73
N SER A 277 5.64 -12.93 18.38
CA SER A 277 4.55 -12.18 17.77
C SER A 277 4.89 -10.68 17.68
N LYS A 278 4.09 -9.94 16.90
CA LYS A 278 4.07 -8.46 16.91
C LYS A 278 4.09 -7.97 18.39
N PRO A 279 4.93 -7.00 18.76
CA PRO A 279 5.66 -6.04 17.91
C PRO A 279 7.04 -6.52 17.43
N SER A 280 7.39 -7.80 17.58
CA SER A 280 8.60 -8.34 16.97
C SER A 280 8.55 -8.21 15.44
N PRO A 281 9.66 -7.87 14.77
CA PRO A 281 9.72 -7.72 13.31
C PRO A 281 9.78 -9.06 12.56
N GLU A 282 9.84 -10.20 13.26
CA GLU A 282 10.08 -11.52 12.68
C GLU A 282 9.11 -11.86 11.55
N ILE A 283 7.81 -11.60 11.75
CA ILE A 283 6.78 -11.99 10.77
C ILE A 283 6.90 -11.23 9.45
N TYR A 284 7.21 -9.93 9.50
CA TYR A 284 7.43 -9.11 8.32
C TYR A 284 8.79 -9.43 7.67
N SER A 285 9.81 -9.68 8.48
CA SER A 285 11.15 -10.06 7.99
C SER A 285 11.11 -11.38 7.23
N LEU A 286 10.34 -12.35 7.74
CA LEU A 286 10.09 -13.63 7.08
C LEU A 286 9.38 -13.44 5.73
N ALA A 287 8.35 -12.58 5.67
CA ALA A 287 7.67 -12.24 4.42
C ALA A 287 8.63 -11.61 3.40
N ALA A 288 9.45 -10.64 3.83
CA ALA A 288 10.45 -10.00 2.97
C ALA A 288 11.48 -11.00 2.43
N GLN A 289 11.95 -11.91 3.29
CA GLN A 289 12.88 -12.98 2.92
C GLN A 289 12.28 -13.91 1.87
N ARG A 290 11.04 -14.39 2.06
CA ARG A 290 10.34 -15.27 1.11
C ARG A 290 10.16 -14.61 -0.26
N LEU A 291 9.88 -13.30 -0.27
CA LEU A 291 9.69 -12.54 -1.51
C LEU A 291 11.01 -12.05 -2.13
N GLY A 292 12.15 -12.21 -1.44
CA GLY A 292 13.44 -11.70 -1.88
C GLY A 292 13.45 -10.18 -2.06
N THR A 293 12.76 -9.45 -1.19
CA THR A 293 12.63 -7.99 -1.26
C THR A 293 13.42 -7.30 -0.15
N ASN A 294 13.85 -6.06 -0.41
CA ASN A 294 14.53 -5.24 0.58
C ASN A 294 13.46 -4.59 1.49
N PRO A 295 13.56 -4.68 2.82
CA PRO A 295 12.58 -4.08 3.74
C PRO A 295 12.32 -2.58 3.49
N ARG A 296 13.31 -1.83 3.00
CA ARG A 296 13.15 -0.40 2.65
C ARG A 296 12.17 -0.16 1.50
N ASN A 297 11.95 -1.17 0.64
CA ASN A 297 10.98 -1.12 -0.45
C ASN A 297 9.62 -1.73 -0.05
N CYS A 298 9.40 -2.03 1.22
CA CYS A 298 8.18 -2.64 1.70
C CYS A 298 7.27 -1.60 2.36
N LEU A 299 5.99 -1.68 2.03
CA LEU A 299 4.92 -0.98 2.74
C LEU A 299 4.03 -2.00 3.41
N VAL A 300 3.93 -1.92 4.73
CA VAL A 300 2.97 -2.68 5.53
C VAL A 300 1.67 -1.89 5.63
N ILE A 301 0.53 -2.54 5.40
CA ILE A 301 -0.80 -2.02 5.69
C ILE A 301 -1.28 -2.70 6.96
N GLU A 302 -1.53 -1.93 8.01
CA GLU A 302 -1.83 -2.44 9.35
C GLU A 302 -2.98 -1.69 10.04
N ASP A 303 -3.62 -2.31 11.03
CA ASP A 303 -4.66 -1.68 11.85
C ASP A 303 -4.34 -1.62 13.35
N SER A 304 -3.23 -2.22 13.81
CA SER A 304 -2.88 -2.34 15.24
C SER A 304 -1.57 -1.62 15.61
N PRO A 305 -1.47 -1.04 16.83
CA PRO A 305 -0.23 -0.39 17.27
C PRO A 305 0.97 -1.35 17.36
N LEU A 306 0.71 -2.62 17.70
CA LEU A 306 1.76 -3.64 17.77
C LEU A 306 2.28 -4.00 16.39
N GLY A 307 1.40 -4.10 15.38
CA GLY A 307 1.83 -4.36 14.02
C GLY A 307 2.52 -3.18 13.37
N VAL A 308 2.11 -1.94 13.66
CA VAL A 308 2.87 -0.74 13.25
C VAL A 308 4.28 -0.81 13.81
N LYS A 309 4.45 -1.05 15.12
CA LYS A 309 5.77 -1.20 15.75
C LYS A 309 6.60 -2.31 15.11
N GLY A 310 5.99 -3.45 14.83
CA GLY A 310 6.65 -4.55 14.13
C GLY A 310 7.14 -4.18 12.73
N ALA A 311 6.32 -3.45 11.97
CA ALA A 311 6.69 -2.97 10.63
C ALA A 311 7.87 -2.01 10.69
N LYS A 312 7.85 -1.06 11.63
CA LYS A 312 8.95 -0.10 11.84
C LYS A 312 10.22 -0.79 12.31
N ALA A 313 10.11 -1.74 13.23
CA ALA A 313 11.24 -2.55 13.71
C ALA A 313 11.87 -3.39 12.57
N ALA A 314 11.08 -3.81 11.58
CA ALA A 314 11.56 -4.51 10.39
C ALA A 314 12.23 -3.57 9.37
N GLY A 315 12.28 -2.25 9.62
CA GLY A 315 12.83 -1.26 8.70
C GLY A 315 11.91 -0.94 7.52
N MET A 316 10.62 -1.22 7.64
CA MET A 316 9.61 -1.02 6.60
C MET A 316 8.82 0.28 6.82
N LYS A 317 8.15 0.75 5.77
CA LYS A 317 7.15 1.81 5.90
C LYS A 317 5.81 1.20 6.31
N CYS A 318 4.97 1.99 6.97
CA CYS A 318 3.67 1.52 7.45
C CYS A 318 2.56 2.52 7.12
N LEU A 319 1.51 2.05 6.46
CA LEU A 319 0.21 2.69 6.35
C LEU A 319 -0.69 2.08 7.43
N ALA A 320 -1.18 2.89 8.36
CA ALA A 320 -2.15 2.44 9.34
C ALA A 320 -3.59 2.77 8.90
N VAL A 321 -4.51 1.83 9.09
CA VAL A 321 -5.96 2.01 8.88
C VAL A 321 -6.63 2.12 10.24
N ASN A 322 -7.26 3.26 10.50
CA ASN A 322 -7.93 3.59 11.76
C ASN A 322 -9.32 2.93 11.86
N HIS A 323 -9.38 1.61 11.69
CA HIS A 323 -10.61 0.82 11.78
C HIS A 323 -10.86 0.32 13.21
N SER A 324 -9.87 -0.35 13.80
CA SER A 324 -10.03 -1.06 15.09
C SER A 324 -9.50 -0.29 16.30
N HIS A 325 -8.62 0.70 16.07
CA HIS A 325 -7.91 1.42 17.12
C HIS A 325 -7.81 2.90 16.77
N PRO A 326 -7.91 3.81 17.76
CA PRO A 326 -7.91 5.25 17.51
C PRO A 326 -6.59 5.73 16.91
N GLN A 327 -6.64 6.71 16.00
CA GLN A 327 -5.49 7.30 15.32
C GLN A 327 -4.32 7.67 16.25
N GLN A 328 -4.58 8.16 17.47
CA GLN A 328 -3.54 8.54 18.43
C GLN A 328 -2.66 7.36 18.87
N SER A 329 -3.12 6.12 18.69
CA SER A 329 -2.35 4.90 18.98
C SER A 329 -1.40 4.48 17.86
N MET A 330 -1.49 5.12 16.67
CA MET A 330 -0.72 4.79 15.45
C MET A 330 0.39 5.80 15.12
N ILE A 331 0.86 6.55 16.13
CA ILE A 331 1.84 7.65 15.98
C ILE A 331 3.15 7.28 15.28
N GLU A 332 3.52 6.00 15.24
CA GLU A 332 4.75 5.52 14.58
C GLU A 332 4.56 5.18 13.09
N ALA A 333 3.32 5.15 12.60
CA ALA A 333 3.02 4.90 11.20
C ALA A 333 3.48 6.07 10.31
N ASN A 334 3.80 5.78 9.04
CA ASN A 334 4.17 6.81 8.08
C ASN A 334 2.95 7.64 7.65
N ILE A 335 1.81 6.98 7.45
CA ILE A 335 0.52 7.60 7.14
C ILE A 335 -0.57 6.86 7.92
N VAL A 336 -1.61 7.58 8.34
CA VAL A 336 -2.84 7.01 8.90
C VAL A 336 -4.03 7.44 8.04
N VAL A 337 -4.87 6.48 7.64
CA VAL A 337 -6.12 6.72 6.90
C VAL A 337 -7.31 6.12 7.65
N ASN A 338 -8.52 6.60 7.37
CA ASN A 338 -9.73 6.05 7.97
C ASN A 338 -10.27 4.85 7.18
N THR A 339 -10.06 4.84 5.87
CA THR A 339 -10.52 3.79 4.96
C THR A 339 -9.49 3.56 3.86
N LEU A 340 -9.44 2.34 3.32
CA LEU A 340 -8.63 2.02 2.15
C LEU A 340 -9.23 2.61 0.85
N GLU A 341 -10.46 3.16 0.90
CA GLU A 341 -11.05 3.90 -0.21
C GLU A 341 -10.28 5.19 -0.54
N ASP A 342 -9.60 5.77 0.44
CA ASP A 342 -8.81 6.99 0.29
C ASP A 342 -7.45 6.75 -0.40
N MET A 343 -7.09 5.49 -0.65
CA MET A 343 -5.80 5.11 -1.20
C MET A 343 -5.90 4.66 -2.65
N ASP A 344 -4.87 4.91 -3.43
CA ASP A 344 -4.68 4.31 -4.76
C ASP A 344 -3.24 3.79 -4.85
N LEU A 345 -2.89 3.19 -5.99
CA LEU A 345 -1.54 2.70 -6.22
C LEU A 345 -0.49 3.80 -6.05
N LEU A 346 -0.70 5.01 -6.59
CA LEU A 346 0.29 6.09 -6.49
C LEU A 346 0.50 6.57 -5.06
N SER A 347 -0.58 6.72 -4.30
CA SER A 347 -0.54 7.08 -2.88
C SER A 347 0.26 6.04 -2.08
N LEU A 348 0.11 4.75 -2.37
CA LEU A 348 0.91 3.70 -1.75
C LEU A 348 2.39 3.79 -2.14
N LEU A 349 2.70 4.02 -3.42
CA LEU A 349 4.10 4.13 -3.86
C LEU A 349 4.79 5.38 -3.27
N LYS A 350 4.09 6.51 -3.19
CA LYS A 350 4.59 7.76 -2.58
C LYS A 350 5.05 7.57 -1.13
N ILE A 351 4.31 6.81 -0.32
CA ILE A 351 4.68 6.51 1.07
C ILE A 351 6.07 5.86 1.15
N VAL A 352 6.39 4.99 0.19
CA VAL A 352 7.68 4.30 0.16
C VAL A 352 8.81 5.23 -0.29
N TRP A 353 8.53 6.14 -1.23
CA TRP A 353 9.54 6.99 -1.85
C TRP A 353 9.84 8.31 -1.11
N GLU A 354 8.84 8.93 -0.50
CA GLU A 354 8.93 10.31 0.03
C GLU A 354 9.45 10.39 1.47
N SER A 355 9.73 9.26 2.11
CA SER A 355 10.02 9.16 3.55
C SER A 355 11.46 8.81 3.91
#